data_AF-A0A846G4U9-F1
#
_entry.id   AF-A0A846G4U9-F1
#
_cell.length_a   1.000
_cell.length_b   1.000
_cell.length_c   1.000
_cell.angle_alpha   90.00
_cell.angle_beta   90.00
_cell.angle_gamma   90.00
#
_symmetry.space_group_name_H-M   'P 1'
#
loop_
_entity.id
_entity.type
_entity.pdbx_description
1 polymer ?
#
loop_
_entity_poly.entity_id
_entity_poly.type
_entity_poly.pdbx_seq_one_letter_code
_entity_poly.pdbx_strand_id
1 'polypeptide(L)'
;MIPAAQQLPDLTGKTTSEALTILSNYGFQFQTQTRGGYETFAHVDGSIIHIMPSGEIVRTVPKIKTSQGKPYRRRYDQNGNQIQFIPGANTHNTGEILIL
;
A
#
# COMPACT_ATOMS: atom_id res chain seq x y z
N MET A 1 -6.81 11.24 -12.35
CA MET A 1 -6.06 11.47 -11.11
C MET A 1 -5.13 10.29 -10.92
N ILE A 2 -3.84 10.52 -10.67
CA ILE A 2 -2.89 9.46 -10.34
C ILE A 2 -3.10 9.13 -8.85
N PRO A 3 -3.31 7.87 -8.46
CA PRO A 3 -3.53 7.50 -7.06
C PRO A 3 -2.33 7.84 -6.16
N ALA A 4 -2.57 8.27 -4.92
CA ALA A 4 -1.50 8.62 -3.98
C ALA A 4 -0.54 7.44 -3.72
N ALA A 5 -1.07 6.21 -3.65
CA ALA A 5 -0.25 5.01 -3.48
C ALA A 5 0.71 4.74 -4.66
N GLN A 6 0.41 5.25 -5.86
CA GLN A 6 1.29 5.15 -7.03
C GLN A 6 2.42 6.19 -6.97
N GLN A 7 2.21 7.31 -6.26
CA GLN A 7 3.14 8.45 -6.22
C GLN A 7 4.12 8.41 -5.04
N LEU A 8 3.90 7.50 -4.08
CA LEU A 8 4.81 7.32 -2.96
C LEU A 8 6.21 6.94 -3.47
N PRO A 9 7.29 7.57 -2.95
CA PRO A 9 8.64 7.14 -3.25
C PRO A 9 8.87 5.72 -2.71
N ASP A 10 9.88 5.03 -3.23
CA ASP A 10 10.30 3.72 -2.70
C ASP A 10 10.69 3.85 -1.22
N LEU A 11 10.01 3.10 -0.35
CA LEU A 11 10.29 3.03 1.09
C LEU A 11 11.21 1.86 1.45
N THR A 12 11.64 1.06 0.47
CA THR A 12 12.54 -0.06 0.70
C THR A 12 13.81 0.41 1.42
N GLY A 13 14.18 -0.29 2.49
CA GLY A 13 15.37 0.04 3.27
C GLY A 13 15.22 1.26 4.19
N LYS A 14 14.02 1.87 4.29
CA LYS A 14 13.72 2.90 5.30
C LYS A 14 13.43 2.26 6.64
N THR A 15 13.74 2.98 7.72
CA THR A 15 13.22 2.65 9.05
C THR A 15 11.72 2.94 9.13
N THR A 16 11.05 2.35 10.13
CA THR A 16 9.64 2.65 10.41
C THR A 16 9.39 4.15 10.59
N SER A 17 10.24 4.86 11.35
CA SER A 17 10.07 6.30 11.60
C SER A 17 10.13 7.13 10.32
N GLU A 18 11.08 6.84 9.43
CA GLU A 18 11.20 7.52 8.14
C GLU A 18 10.01 7.23 7.23
N ALA A 19 9.57 5.97 7.17
CA ALA A 19 8.41 5.57 6.39
C ALA A 19 7.14 6.30 6.86
N LEU A 20 6.90 6.36 8.17
CA LEU A 20 5.76 7.09 8.74
C LEU A 20 5.81 8.59 8.45
N THR A 21 7.00 9.19 8.50
CA THR A 21 7.20 10.59 8.13
C THR A 21 6.85 10.84 6.66
N ILE A 22 7.31 9.96 5.76
CA ILE A 22 7.01 10.07 4.32
C ILE A 22 5.51 9.88 4.07
N LEU A 23 4.88 8.87 4.68
CA LEU A 23 3.45 8.62 4.54
C LEU A 23 2.62 9.85 4.96
N SER A 24 2.96 10.44 6.11
CA SER A 24 2.31 11.66 6.60
C SER A 24 2.46 12.84 5.62
N ASN A 25 3.68 13.05 5.08
CA ASN A 25 3.94 14.09 4.08
C ASN A 25 3.14 13.91 2.78
N TYR A 26 2.80 12.66 2.44
CA TYR A 26 1.95 12.32 1.30
C TYR A 26 0.46 12.25 1.66
N GLY A 27 0.08 12.71 2.85
CA GLY A 27 -1.32 12.82 3.29
C GLY A 27 -1.94 11.50 3.75
N PHE A 28 -1.15 10.45 3.94
CA PHE A 28 -1.64 9.20 4.53
C PHE A 28 -1.77 9.36 6.04
N GLN A 29 -2.88 8.86 6.58
CA GLN A 29 -3.18 8.92 8.01
C GLN A 29 -3.37 7.51 8.56
N PHE A 30 -2.86 7.28 9.77
CA PHE A 30 -3.12 6.02 10.47
C PHE A 30 -4.63 5.81 10.63
N GLN A 31 -5.10 4.64 10.24
CA GLN A 31 -6.50 4.27 10.30
C GLN A 31 -6.77 3.20 11.36
N THR A 32 -5.96 2.15 11.39
CA THR A 32 -6.15 1.01 12.31
C THR A 32 -4.90 0.14 12.38
N GLN A 33 -4.81 -0.63 13.46
CA GLN A 33 -3.87 -1.74 13.59
C GLN A 33 -4.67 -3.00 13.91
N THR A 34 -4.36 -4.10 13.23
CA THR A 34 -5.05 -5.36 13.50
C THR A 34 -4.44 -6.12 14.66
N ARG A 35 -5.17 -7.12 15.17
CA ARG A 35 -4.62 -8.06 16.18
C ARG A 35 -3.35 -8.77 15.70
N GLY A 36 -3.21 -8.98 14.40
CA GLY A 36 -2.01 -9.55 13.78
C GLY A 36 -0.84 -8.56 13.65
N GLY A 37 -1.01 -7.31 14.11
CA GLY A 37 0.04 -6.31 14.21
C GLY A 37 0.24 -5.43 12.97
N TYR A 38 -0.37 -5.75 11.82
CA TYR A 38 -0.22 -4.88 10.66
C TYR A 38 -1.01 -3.59 10.84
N GLU A 39 -0.36 -2.50 10.47
CA GLU A 39 -0.89 -1.14 10.51
C GLU A 39 -1.46 -0.75 9.15
N THR A 40 -2.48 0.09 9.15
CA THR A 40 -3.16 0.57 7.94
C THR A 40 -3.16 2.08 7.92
N PHE A 41 -2.71 2.65 6.81
CA PHE A 41 -2.70 4.08 6.55
C PHE A 41 -3.54 4.40 5.33
N ALA A 42 -4.48 5.33 5.45
CA ALA A 42 -5.43 5.68 4.40
C ALA A 42 -5.21 7.12 3.92
N HIS A 43 -5.46 7.33 2.63
CA HIS A 43 -5.44 8.65 1.99
C HIS A 43 -6.85 9.03 1.50
N VAL A 44 -7.12 10.34 1.36
CA VAL A 44 -8.45 10.89 1.02
C VAL A 44 -8.96 10.43 -0.36
N ASP A 45 -8.06 10.16 -1.30
CA ASP A 45 -8.42 9.61 -2.61
C ASP A 45 -8.93 8.16 -2.55
N GLY A 46 -8.71 7.48 -1.41
CA GLY A 46 -9.06 6.10 -1.17
C GLY A 46 -7.89 5.12 -1.28
N SER A 47 -6.67 5.57 -1.55
CA SER A 47 -5.45 4.75 -1.47
C SER A 47 -5.21 4.26 -0.05
N ILE A 48 -4.64 3.05 0.07
CA ILE A 48 -4.32 2.43 1.36
C ILE A 48 -2.93 1.82 1.30
N ILE A 49 -2.14 2.06 2.35
CA ILE A 49 -0.87 1.41 2.62
C ILE A 49 -1.03 0.53 3.85
N HIS A 50 -0.62 -0.72 3.75
CA HIS A 50 -0.45 -1.57 4.92
C HIS A 50 1.02 -1.78 5.20
N ILE A 51 1.41 -1.70 6.48
CA ILE A 51 2.75 -2.06 6.95
C ILE A 51 2.60 -3.29 7.83
N MET A 52 3.18 -4.41 7.41
CA MET A 52 3.17 -5.67 8.16
C MET A 52 4.18 -5.62 9.31
N PRO A 53 4.02 -6.44 10.37
CA PRO A 53 5.03 -6.55 11.42
C PRO A 53 6.41 -7.00 10.94
N SER A 54 6.49 -7.64 9.77
CA SER A 54 7.73 -8.03 9.10
C SER A 54 8.41 -6.88 8.34
N GLY A 55 7.81 -5.69 8.33
CA GLY A 55 8.25 -4.56 7.51
C GLY A 55 7.77 -4.60 6.06
N GLU A 56 7.12 -5.68 5.62
CA GLU A 56 6.52 -5.75 4.27
C GLU A 56 5.46 -4.65 4.12
N ILE A 57 5.50 -3.95 2.99
CA ILE A 57 4.52 -2.94 2.63
C ILE A 57 3.60 -3.47 1.53
N VAL A 58 2.31 -3.12 1.63
CA VAL A 58 1.33 -3.37 0.57
C VAL A 58 0.64 -2.08 0.19
N ARG A 59 0.85 -1.65 -1.07
CA ARG A 59 0.23 -0.47 -1.66
C ARG A 59 -1.03 -0.83 -2.44
N THR A 60 -2.16 -0.18 -2.13
CA THR A 60 -3.40 -0.34 -2.89
C THR A 60 -4.02 1.00 -3.27
N VAL A 61 -4.65 1.02 -4.44
CA VAL A 61 -5.36 2.21 -4.95
C VAL A 61 -6.85 2.19 -4.56
N PRO A 62 -7.61 3.27 -4.83
CA PRO A 62 -9.03 3.33 -4.52
C PRO A 62 -9.79 2.15 -5.12
N LYS A 63 -10.88 1.77 -4.43
CA LYS A 63 -11.69 0.61 -4.80
C LYS A 63 -12.35 0.83 -6.16
N ILE A 64 -12.08 -0.06 -7.11
CA ILE A 64 -12.69 -0.05 -8.44
C ILE A 64 -14.01 -0.83 -8.35
N LYS A 65 -15.11 -0.14 -8.62
CA LYS A 65 -16.44 -0.76 -8.76
C LYS A 65 -16.57 -1.32 -10.17
N THR A 66 -17.13 -2.51 -10.28
CA THR A 66 -17.51 -3.11 -11.57
C THR A 66 -19.03 -3.19 -11.64
N SER A 67 -19.58 -3.16 -12.85
CA SER A 67 -21.03 -3.22 -13.07
C SER A 67 -21.64 -4.59 -12.73
N GLN A 68 -20.85 -5.67 -12.78
CA GLN A 68 -21.33 -7.05 -12.62
C GLN A 68 -20.45 -7.93 -11.72
N GLY A 69 -19.46 -7.37 -11.00
CA GLY A 69 -18.47 -8.16 -10.25
C GLY A 69 -18.18 -7.65 -8.84
N LYS A 70 -17.35 -8.40 -8.11
CA LYS A 70 -16.85 -7.95 -6.81
C LYS A 70 -15.93 -6.74 -7.01
N PRO A 71 -16.10 -5.67 -6.24
CA PRO A 71 -15.21 -4.53 -6.31
C PRO A 71 -13.81 -4.91 -5.81
N TYR A 72 -12.78 -4.43 -6.49
CA TYR A 72 -11.39 -4.82 -6.24
C TYR A 72 -10.49 -3.58 -6.13
N ARG A 73 -9.26 -3.77 -5.63
CA ARG A 73 -8.21 -2.74 -5.60
C ARG A 73 -7.02 -3.24 -6.41
N ARG A 74 -6.43 -2.38 -7.23
CA ARG A 74 -5.14 -2.68 -7.87
C ARG A 74 -4.01 -2.47 -6.85
N ARG A 75 -2.90 -3.17 -7.07
CA ARG A 75 -1.67 -3.04 -6.29
C ARG A 75 -0.57 -2.45 -7.15
N TYR A 76 0.35 -1.78 -6.48
CA TYR A 76 1.49 -1.14 -7.09
C TYR A 76 2.75 -1.56 -6.35
N ASP A 77 3.83 -1.75 -7.11
CA ASP A 77 5.15 -2.00 -6.55
C ASP A 77 5.77 -0.73 -5.96
N GLN A 78 6.97 -0.85 -5.39
CA GLN A 78 7.71 0.26 -4.79
C GLN A 78 8.06 1.39 -5.77
N ASN A 79 8.06 1.11 -7.07
CA ASN A 79 8.36 2.06 -8.13
C ASN A 79 7.09 2.72 -8.71
N GLY A 80 5.91 2.36 -8.20
CA GLY A 80 4.63 2.86 -8.75
C GLY A 80 4.23 2.19 -10.07
N ASN A 81 4.75 0.99 -10.37
CA ASN A 81 4.22 0.17 -11.46
C ASN A 81 3.06 -0.68 -10.96
N GLN A 82 2.01 -0.81 -11.78
CA GLN A 82 0.89 -1.67 -11.44
C GLN A 82 1.33 -3.15 -11.48
N ILE A 83 1.07 -3.88 -10.40
CA ILE A 83 1.23 -5.33 -10.36
C ILE A 83 0.03 -5.95 -11.08
N GLN A 84 0.29 -6.68 -12.18
CA GLN A 84 -0.75 -7.39 -12.90
C GLN A 84 -1.28 -8.54 -12.04
N PHE A 85 -2.60 -8.65 -11.94
CA PHE A 85 -3.22 -9.81 -11.32
C PHE A 85 -3.09 -11.02 -12.25
N ILE A 86 -2.31 -12.01 -11.84
CA ILE A 86 -2.16 -13.30 -12.51
C ILE A 86 -2.68 -14.37 -11.54
N PRO A 87 -3.76 -15.10 -11.88
CA PRO A 87 -4.29 -16.17 -11.04
C PRO A 87 -3.19 -17.20 -10.69
N GLY A 88 -3.07 -17.54 -9.41
CA GLY A 88 -2.06 -18.48 -8.90
C GLY A 88 -0.69 -17.87 -8.59
N ALA A 89 -0.43 -16.62 -9.00
CA ALA A 89 0.81 -15.92 -8.64
C ALA A 89 0.66 -15.13 -7.32
N ASN A 90 1.78 -14.89 -6.62
CA ASN A 90 1.82 -14.10 -5.39
C ASN A 90 1.72 -12.59 -5.66
N THR A 91 0.57 -12.14 -6.14
CA THR A 91 0.31 -10.73 -6.50
C THR A 91 -0.08 -9.86 -5.30
N HIS A 92 0.09 -10.37 -4.08
CA HIS A 92 -0.15 -9.64 -2.83
C HIS A 92 1.12 -8.95 -2.33
N ASN A 93 2.28 -9.53 -2.63
CA ASN A 93 3.58 -8.97 -2.30
C ASN A 93 3.89 -7.82 -3.27
N THR A 94 4.24 -6.66 -2.74
CA THR A 94 4.57 -5.47 -3.55
C THR A 94 6.06 -5.25 -3.78
N GLY A 95 6.90 -6.15 -3.25
CA GLY A 95 8.36 -6.08 -3.35
C GLY A 95 9.01 -5.10 -2.39
N GLU A 96 8.22 -4.45 -1.54
CA GLU A 96 8.66 -3.35 -0.68
C GLU A 96 8.80 -3.78 0.79
N ILE A 97 9.93 -3.47 1.41
CA ILE A 97 10.25 -3.88 2.79
C ILE A 97 11.05 -2.83 3.56
N LEU A 98 10.61 -2.54 4.79
CA LEU A 98 11.31 -1.67 5.74
C LEU A 98 12.45 -2.39 6.47
N ILE A 99 13.37 -1.61 7.03
CA ILE A 99 14.33 -2.09 8.05
C ILE A 99 13.66 -1.97 9.41
N LEU A 100 13.63 -3.08 10.14
CA LEU A 100 13.11 -3.19 11.51
C LEU A 100 14.23 -3.12 12.56
#